data_AF-A0A5J4PUF7-F1
#
_entry.id   AF-A0A5J4PUF7-F1
#
_cell.length_a   1.000
_cell.length_b   1.000
_cell.length_c   1.000
_cell.angle_alpha   90.00
_cell.angle_beta   90.00
_cell.angle_gamma   90.00
#
_symmetry.space_group_name_H-M   'P 1'
#
loop_
_entity.id
_entity.type
_entity.pdbx_description
1 polymer ?
#
loop_
_entity_poly.entity_id
_entity_poly.type
_entity_poly.pdbx_seq_one_letter_code
_entity_poly.pdbx_strand_id
1 'polypeptide(L)' 'MLEKIRETASFLKGKTGSKPKTAIILGTGLGSLADEITGKYEINYSDIPNFPISTVEG' A
#
# COMPACT_ATOMS: atom_id res chain seq x y z
N MET A 1 2.63 -16.50 -10.38
CA MET A 1 2.02 -15.81 -9.21
C MET A 1 3.06 -15.33 -8.22
N LEU A 2 3.96 -16.20 -7.74
CA LEU A 2 5.00 -15.81 -6.78
C LEU A 2 5.94 -14.69 -7.30
N GLU A 3 6.25 -14.69 -8.60
CA GLU A 3 7.07 -13.65 -9.23
C GLU A 3 6.44 -12.26 -9.14
N LYS A 4 5.15 -12.14 -9.47
CA LYS A 4 4.38 -10.89 -9.35
C LYS A 4 4.40 -10.35 -7.91
N ILE A 5 4.21 -11.23 -6.92
CA ILE A 5 4.26 -10.86 -5.49
C ILE A 5 5.65 -10.33 -5.13
N ARG A 6 6.73 -10.98 -5.59
CA ARG A 6 8.11 -10.56 -5.33
C ARG A 6 8.43 -9.22 -5.99
N GLU A 7 7.93 -8.99 -7.20
CA GLU A 7 8.08 -7.73 -7.93
C GLU A 7 7.39 -6.58 -7.17
N THR A 8 6.12 -6.75 -6.80
CA THR A 8 5.37 -5.79 -5.98
C THR A 8 6.08 -5.49 -4.65
N ALA A 9 6.52 -6.52 -3.94
CA ALA A 9 7.21 -6.36 -2.66
C ALA A 9 8.55 -5.61 -2.81
N SER A 10 9.29 -5.89 -3.88
CA SER A 10 10.57 -5.21 -4.17
C SER A 10 10.36 -3.74 -4.51
N PHE A 11 9.32 -3.42 -5.30
CA PHE A 11 8.93 -2.05 -5.61
C PHE A 11 8.61 -1.25 -4.33
N LEU A 12 7.74 -1.79 -3.47
CA LEU A 12 7.34 -1.12 -2.22
C LEU A 12 8.53 -0.91 -1.29
N LYS A 13 9.39 -1.94 -1.12
CA LYS A 13 10.59 -1.85 -0.30
C LYS A 13 11.59 -0.80 -0.81
N GLY A 14 11.73 -0.67 -2.13
CA GLY A 14 12.59 0.34 -2.75
C GLY A 14 12.08 1.77 -2.56
N LYS A 15 10.76 1.96 -2.45
CA LYS A 15 10.13 3.27 -2.26
C LYS A 15 10.10 3.75 -0.83
N THR A 16 9.81 2.88 0.13
CA THR A 16 9.63 3.29 1.54
C THR A 16 10.89 3.17 2.37
N GLY A 17 11.89 2.40 1.93
CA GLY A 17 13.11 2.10 2.69
C GLY A 17 12.86 1.41 4.04
N SER A 18 11.60 1.12 4.37
CA SER A 18 11.14 0.65 5.67
C SER A 18 10.75 -0.82 5.61
N LYS A 19 10.84 -1.49 6.77
CA LYS A 19 10.37 -2.88 6.95
C LYS A 19 9.27 -2.87 8.01
N PRO A 20 8.01 -2.54 7.64
CA PRO A 20 6.92 -2.53 8.59
C PRO A 20 6.74 -3.94 9.18
N LYS A 21 6.52 -4.02 10.50
CA LYS A 21 6.22 -5.28 11.21
C LYS A 21 4.73 -5.58 11.25
N THR A 22 3.91 -4.56 11.01
CA THR A 22 2.46 -4.60 11.13
C THR A 22 1.86 -3.99 9.87
N ALA A 23 0.79 -4.61 9.38
CA ALA A 23 -0.03 -4.10 8.30
C ALA A 23 -1.46 -3.91 8.81
N ILE A 24 -2.11 -2.83 8.36
CA ILE A 24 -3.49 -2.51 8.69
C ILE A 24 -4.23 -2.32 7.36
N ILE A 25 -5.38 -2.97 7.21
CA ILE A 25 -6.28 -2.78 6.07
C ILE A 25 -7.48 -1.98 6.58
N LEU A 26 -7.71 -0.81 5.99
CA LEU A 26 -8.81 0.07 6.36
C LEU A 26 -10.01 -0.24 5.45
N GLY A 27 -11.12 -0.67 6.06
CA GLY A 27 -12.39 -0.83 5.37
C GLY A 27 -13.14 0.49 5.19
N THR A 28 -14.35 0.41 4.63
CA THR A 28 -15.23 1.56 4.43
C THR A 28 -15.43 2.37 5.71
N GLY A 29 -15.25 3.69 5.63
CA GLY A 29 -15.41 4.61 6.77
C GLY A 29 -14.25 4.66 7.76
N LEU A 30 -13.18 3.87 7.56
CA LEU A 30 -11.99 3.87 8.43
C LEU A 30 -10.78 4.60 7.84
N GLY A 31 -10.93 5.25 6.68
CA GLY A 31 -9.84 5.91 5.96
C GLY A 31 -9.14 7.01 6.76
N SER A 32 -9.87 7.71 7.63
CA SER A 32 -9.33 8.78 8.48
C SER A 32 -8.22 8.31 9.42
N LEU A 33 -8.14 7.02 9.75
CA LEU A 33 -7.03 6.48 10.55
C LEU A 33 -5.68 6.62 9.84
N ALA A 34 -5.65 6.64 8.50
CA ALA A 34 -4.43 6.85 7.74
C ALA A 34 -3.93 8.30 7.81
N ASP A 35 -4.79 9.27 8.14
CA ASP A 35 -4.43 10.68 8.25
C ASP A 35 -3.61 10.97 9.50
N GLU A 36 -3.80 10.18 10.56
CA GLU A 36 -3.03 10.26 11.81
C GLU A 36 -1.59 9.72 11.68
N ILE A 37 -1.25 9.08 10.55
CA ILE A 37 0.10 8.52 10.34
C ILE A 37 1.07 9.64 9.96
N THR A 38 2.00 9.96 10.88
CA THR A 38 3.07 10.93 10.65
C THR A 38 4.28 10.29 9.95
N GLY A 39 4.98 11.04 9.08
CA GLY A 39 6.18 10.55 8.39
C GLY A 39 5.87 9.44 7.37
N LYS A 40 4.69 9.50 6.76
CA LYS A 40 4.18 8.48 5.83
C LYS A 40 4.77 8.61 4.42
N TYR A 41 4.84 7.47 3.74
CA TYR A 41 4.94 7.39 2.29
C TYR A 41 3.55 7.08 1.75
N GLU A 42 3.10 7.88 0.79
CA GLU A 42 1.84 7.64 0.07
C GLU A 42 2.16 7.13 -1.33
N ILE A 43 1.57 6.01 -1.69
CA ILE A 43 1.77 5.34 -2.98
C ILE A 43 0.39 4.99 -3.52
N ASN A 44 0.03 5.55 -4.68
CA ASN A 44 -1.24 5.21 -5.32
C ASN A 44 -1.22 3.75 -5.77
N TYR A 45 -2.35 3.05 -5.67
CA TYR A 45 -2.44 1.66 -6.12
C TYR A 45 -2.13 1.50 -7.62
N SER A 46 -2.43 2.52 -8.42
CA SER A 46 -2.09 2.59 -9.85
C SER A 46 -0.58 2.56 -10.12
N ASP A 47 0.23 3.02 -9.16
CA ASP A 47 1.69 3.07 -9.29
C ASP A 47 2.35 1.76 -8.87
N ILE A 48 1.61 0.86 -8.20
CA ILE A 48 2.12 -0.40 -7.69
C ILE A 48 1.95 -1.49 -8.75
N PRO A 49 3.05 -2.12 -9.23
CA PRO A 49 2.95 -3.16 -10.24
C PRO A 49 2.17 -4.36 -9.69
N ASN A 50 1.34 -4.96 -10.55
CA ASN A 50 0.49 -6.12 -10.24
C ASN A 50 -0.54 -5.90 -9.12
N PHE A 51 -0.76 -4.66 -8.67
CA PHE A 51 -1.73 -4.36 -7.61
C PHE A 51 -3.12 -4.11 -8.21
N PRO A 52 -4.19 -4.57 -7.53
CA PRO A 52 -5.54 -4.25 -7.95
C PRO A 52 -5.81 -2.75 -7.80
N ILE A 53 -6.43 -2.15 -8.80
CA ILE A 53 -6.94 -0.78 -8.73
C ILE A 53 -8.37 -0.89 -8.19
N SER A 54 -8.66 -0.18 -7.10
CA SER A 54 -10.03 -0.10 -6.59
C SER A 54 -10.88 0.66 -7.61
N THR A 55 -11.92 0.01 -8.12
CA THR A 55 -12.94 0.66 -8.97
C THR A 55 -14.17 1.09 -8.16
N VAL A 56 -14.10 1.02 -6.83
CA VAL A 56 -15.19 1.38 -5.92
C VAL A 56 -14.89 2.77 -5.34
N GLU A 57 -15.83 3.70 -5.48
CA GLU A 57 -15.81 4.99 -4.78
C GLU A 57 -15.97 4.77 -3.27
N GLY A 58 -15.07 5.32 -2.45
CA GLY A 58 -15.16 5.24 -0.99
C GLY A 58 -13.93 5.70 -0.25
#